data_AF-A0A8K0VFX5-F1
#
_entry.id   AF-A0A8K0VFX5-F1
#
_cell.length_a   1.000
_cell.length_b   1.000
_cell.length_c   1.000
_cell.angle_alpha   90.00
_cell.angle_beta   90.00
_cell.angle_gamma   90.00
#
_symmetry.space_group_name_H-M   'P 1'
#
loop_
_entity.id
_entity.type
_entity.pdbx_description
1 polymer ?
#
loop_
_entity_poly.entity_id
_entity_poly.type
_entity_poly.pdbx_seq_one_letter_code
_entity_poly.pdbx_strand_id
1 'polypeptide(L)'
;MLGFVAGKTLGVARKVTPHVMRMPRKTLRGGGTSMEVYLEVLANAADLMEASPDGTTAGVVLLAHYYPLNEFYRKKGGGSSSTVLVNDQPIDQSFGFELRHYVILKQMIEKGFLVVTGSGNGGDSHITGWPASYGKAGIPATYLPSLLVAGGVLTGEPDGTRVAIGNAELAAGLPNIYAPGEGFNAVQGNTNAWGDSYYKPAKGTSDGK
;
A
#
# COMPACT_ATOMS: atom_id res chain seq x y z
N MET A 1 -4.00 -10.76 4.25
CA MET A 1 -3.75 -9.53 5.05
C MET A 1 -4.15 -9.64 6.50
N LEU A 2 -5.41 -9.35 6.86
CA LEU A 2 -5.80 -9.25 8.28
C LEU A 2 -5.46 -10.51 9.10
N GLY A 3 -5.66 -11.70 8.51
CA GLY A 3 -5.29 -12.98 9.13
C GLY A 3 -3.78 -13.18 9.36
N PHE A 4 -2.90 -12.54 8.58
CA PHE A 4 -1.44 -12.56 8.77
C PHE A 4 -0.96 -11.57 9.81
N VAL A 5 -1.64 -10.43 9.94
CA VAL A 5 -1.29 -9.45 10.95
C VAL A 5 -1.79 -9.91 12.32
N ALA A 6 -3.11 -10.14 12.42
CA ALA A 6 -3.80 -10.28 13.70
C ALA A 6 -4.53 -11.63 13.87
N GLY A 7 -4.36 -12.59 12.94
CA GLY A 7 -5.02 -13.89 13.05
C GLY A 7 -4.52 -14.69 14.25
N LYS A 8 -5.42 -15.38 14.96
CA LYS A 8 -5.06 -16.17 16.14
C LYS A 8 -4.01 -17.26 15.86
N THR A 9 -4.07 -17.88 14.69
CA THR A 9 -3.22 -19.02 14.32
C THR A 9 -2.01 -18.61 13.50
N LEU A 10 -2.23 -17.84 12.44
CA LEU A 10 -1.19 -17.45 11.47
C LEU A 10 -0.69 -16.01 11.64
N GLY A 11 -1.24 -15.28 12.61
CA GLY A 11 -0.88 -13.89 12.84
C GLY A 11 0.54 -13.74 13.39
N VAL A 12 1.28 -12.78 12.87
CA VAL A 12 2.57 -12.34 13.40
C VAL A 12 2.36 -11.56 14.70
N ALA A 13 1.34 -10.70 14.75
CA ALA A 13 1.04 -9.82 15.87
C ALA A 13 -0.31 -10.17 16.53
N ARG A 14 -0.41 -11.35 17.13
CA ARG A 14 -1.69 -11.96 17.57
C ARG A 14 -2.47 -11.22 18.66
N LYS A 15 -1.87 -10.22 19.31
CA LYS A 15 -2.47 -9.44 20.41
C LYS A 15 -2.85 -8.02 20.00
N VAL A 16 -2.66 -7.65 18.74
CA VAL A 16 -3.04 -6.31 18.25
C VAL A 16 -4.53 -6.24 17.98
N THR A 17 -5.12 -5.07 18.23
CA THR A 17 -6.50 -4.77 17.86
C THR A 17 -6.50 -4.09 16.49
N PRO A 18 -6.92 -4.76 15.42
CA PRO A 18 -6.90 -4.16 14.09
C PRO A 18 -8.06 -3.18 13.91
N HIS A 19 -7.76 -1.98 13.43
CA HIS A 19 -8.77 -1.05 12.91
C HIS A 19 -8.89 -1.27 11.39
N VAL A 20 -10.05 -1.74 10.94
CA VAL A 20 -10.27 -2.08 9.53
C VAL A 20 -11.04 -0.97 8.83
N MET A 21 -10.37 -0.27 7.92
CA MET A 21 -10.98 0.73 7.06
C MET A 21 -11.39 0.08 5.74
N ARG A 22 -12.70 -0.13 5.56
CA ARG A 22 -13.23 -0.85 4.40
C ARG A 22 -13.61 0.12 3.28
N MET A 23 -12.97 -0.05 2.14
CA MET A 23 -13.43 0.55 0.89
C MET A 23 -14.64 -0.22 0.31
N PRO A 24 -15.69 0.45 -0.17
CA PRO A 24 -16.82 -0.18 -0.83
C PRO A 24 -16.35 -0.84 -2.14
N ARG A 25 -16.65 -2.12 -2.28
CA ARG A 25 -16.39 -2.88 -3.51
C ARG A 25 -17.46 -2.55 -4.54
N LYS A 26 -17.08 -2.31 -5.79
CA LYS A 26 -18.05 -2.17 -6.90
C LYS A 26 -18.23 -3.46 -7.70
N THR A 27 -17.41 -4.48 -7.45
CA THR A 27 -17.50 -5.79 -8.09
C THR A 27 -17.56 -6.92 -7.06
N LEU A 28 -18.27 -8.01 -7.40
CA LEU A 28 -18.40 -9.19 -6.53
C LEU A 28 -17.05 -9.89 -6.26
N ARG A 29 -16.12 -9.83 -7.23
CA ARG A 29 -14.77 -10.42 -7.09
C ARG A 29 -13.80 -9.55 -6.29
N GLY A 30 -14.23 -8.37 -5.83
CA GLY A 30 -13.38 -7.39 -5.18
C GLY A 30 -12.79 -6.38 -6.16
N GLY A 31 -12.52 -5.17 -5.66
CA GLY A 31 -12.05 -4.04 -6.45
C GLY A 31 -13.18 -3.13 -6.96
N GLY A 32 -12.82 -2.26 -7.90
CA GLY A 32 -13.72 -1.27 -8.50
C GLY A 32 -13.98 -0.03 -7.64
N THR A 33 -13.34 0.10 -6.48
CA THR A 33 -13.34 1.36 -5.72
C THR A 33 -12.59 2.43 -6.52
N SER A 34 -13.13 3.66 -6.57
CA SER A 34 -12.44 4.77 -7.23
C SER A 34 -11.35 5.38 -6.33
N MET A 35 -10.39 6.10 -6.92
CA MET A 35 -9.33 6.76 -6.15
C MET A 35 -9.88 7.75 -5.13
N GLU A 36 -10.95 8.45 -5.46
CA GLU A 36 -11.59 9.42 -4.57
C GLU A 36 -12.02 8.75 -3.26
N VAL A 37 -12.67 7.59 -3.36
CA VAL A 37 -13.13 6.83 -2.19
C VAL A 37 -11.94 6.27 -1.41
N TYR A 38 -10.89 5.80 -2.10
CA TYR A 38 -9.66 5.39 -1.43
C TYR A 38 -9.03 6.54 -0.62
N LEU A 39 -8.88 7.72 -1.23
CA LEU A 39 -8.31 8.90 -0.58
C LEU A 39 -9.19 9.44 0.55
N GLU A 40 -10.50 9.38 0.41
CA GLU A 40 -11.45 9.78 1.46
C GLU A 40 -11.37 8.85 2.67
N VAL A 41 -11.37 7.53 2.45
CA VAL A 41 -11.21 6.54 3.52
C VAL A 41 -9.86 6.71 4.22
N LEU A 42 -8.80 6.97 3.46
CA LEU A 42 -7.47 7.18 4.00
C LEU A 42 -7.38 8.51 4.80
N ALA A 43 -7.98 9.59 4.30
CA ALA A 43 -8.05 10.87 5.01
C ALA A 43 -8.80 10.73 6.33
N ASN A 44 -9.98 10.08 6.32
CA ASN A 44 -10.75 9.82 7.54
C ASN A 44 -9.93 8.99 8.55
N ALA A 45 -9.14 8.02 8.08
CA ALA A 45 -8.24 7.27 8.96
C ALA A 45 -7.15 8.17 9.55
N ALA A 46 -6.55 9.05 8.75
CA ALA A 46 -5.55 10.00 9.24
C ALA A 46 -6.14 10.96 10.28
N ASP A 47 -7.37 11.43 10.09
CA ASP A 47 -8.04 12.35 11.03
C ASP A 47 -8.32 11.70 12.39
N LEU A 48 -8.63 10.40 12.40
CA LEU A 48 -8.85 9.62 13.63
C LEU A 48 -7.57 9.25 14.37
N MET A 49 -6.39 9.38 13.74
CA MET A 49 -5.11 9.10 14.37
C MET A 49 -4.69 10.24 15.28
N GLU A 50 -4.40 9.92 16.54
CA GLU A 50 -3.79 10.85 17.48
C GLU A 50 -2.26 10.80 17.32
N ALA A 51 -1.61 11.97 17.40
CA ALA A 51 -0.17 12.05 17.32
C ALA A 51 0.48 11.41 18.55
N SER A 52 1.59 10.70 18.34
CA SER A 52 2.41 10.21 19.45
C SER A 52 3.03 11.37 20.23
N PRO A 53 2.71 11.55 21.52
CA PRO A 53 3.20 12.70 22.29
C PRO A 53 4.69 12.62 22.64
N ASP A 54 5.29 11.44 22.59
CA ASP A 54 6.69 11.18 22.98
C ASP A 54 7.58 10.74 21.79
N GLY A 55 7.04 10.78 20.56
CA GLY A 55 7.76 10.37 19.35
C GLY A 55 7.91 8.85 19.20
N THR A 56 7.29 8.04 20.08
CA THR A 56 7.23 6.58 19.89
C THR A 56 6.28 6.21 18.76
N THR A 57 6.44 5.02 18.19
CA THR A 57 5.52 4.54 17.16
C THR A 57 4.11 4.34 17.72
N ALA A 58 3.17 5.19 17.30
CA ALA A 58 1.77 5.13 17.72
C ALA A 58 1.01 3.93 17.12
N GLY A 59 1.45 3.45 15.96
CA GLY A 59 0.84 2.31 15.30
C GLY A 59 1.42 2.02 13.93
N VAL A 60 0.81 1.05 13.25
CA VAL A 60 1.20 0.63 11.89
C VAL A 60 0.01 0.79 10.96
N VAL A 61 0.23 1.45 9.82
CA VAL A 61 -0.72 1.58 8.73
C VAL A 61 -0.30 0.65 7.60
N LEU A 62 -1.10 -0.39 7.36
CA LEU A 62 -0.82 -1.37 6.32
C LEU A 62 -1.64 -1.09 5.06
N LEU A 63 -0.96 -0.69 3.99
CA LEU A 63 -1.53 -0.41 2.67
C LEU A 63 -1.25 -1.58 1.73
N ALA A 64 -2.19 -2.53 1.68
CA ALA A 64 -2.06 -3.71 0.82
C ALA A 64 -2.57 -3.48 -0.63
N HIS A 65 -2.43 -2.26 -1.15
CA HIS A 65 -2.89 -1.85 -2.47
C HIS A 65 -1.77 -1.16 -3.26
N TYR A 66 -1.79 -1.38 -4.57
CA TYR A 66 -0.92 -0.73 -5.55
C TYR A 66 -1.81 -0.13 -6.63
N TYR A 67 -1.66 1.17 -6.88
CA TYR A 67 -2.35 1.87 -7.95
C TYR A 67 -1.37 2.23 -9.06
N PRO A 68 -1.51 1.62 -10.26
CA PRO A 68 -0.74 2.03 -11.42
C PRO A 68 -0.94 3.51 -11.73
N LEU A 69 0.10 4.16 -12.25
CA LEU A 69 0.11 5.59 -12.54
C LEU A 69 -1.09 6.06 -13.39
N ASN A 70 -1.44 5.28 -14.40
CA ASN A 70 -2.54 5.56 -15.33
C ASN A 70 -3.95 5.43 -14.71
N GLU A 71 -4.08 4.79 -13.54
CA GLU A 71 -5.31 4.70 -12.75
C GLU A 71 -5.33 5.74 -11.63
N PHE A 72 -4.17 6.22 -11.25
CA PHE A 72 -3.99 7.19 -10.17
C PHE A 72 -4.23 8.63 -10.63
N TYR A 73 -4.02 8.92 -11.92
CA TYR A 73 -4.39 10.18 -12.52
C TYR A 73 -5.87 10.22 -12.93
N ARG A 74 -6.51 11.37 -12.71
CA ARG A 74 -7.87 11.62 -13.16
C ARG A 74 -7.89 11.62 -14.69
N LYS A 75 -8.32 10.51 -15.32
CA LYS A 75 -8.57 10.48 -16.76
C LYS A 75 -9.67 11.48 -17.08
N LYS A 76 -9.33 12.60 -17.72
CA LYS A 76 -10.34 13.47 -18.33
C LYS A 76 -11.04 12.69 -19.44
N GLY A 77 -12.38 12.67 -19.43
CA GLY A 77 -13.12 12.57 -20.68
C GLY A 77 -12.60 13.67 -21.61
N GLY A 78 -12.29 13.32 -22.87
CA GLY A 78 -11.43 14.09 -23.77
C GLY A 78 -11.63 15.61 -23.74
N GLY A 79 -10.52 16.35 -23.63
CA GLY A 79 -10.48 17.81 -23.77
C GLY A 79 -9.50 18.50 -22.82
N SER A 80 -8.33 18.85 -23.35
CA SER A 80 -7.31 19.82 -22.88
C SER A 80 -6.93 19.82 -21.38
N SER A 81 -5.63 19.61 -21.12
CA SER A 81 -5.02 19.77 -19.79
C SER A 81 -5.35 21.17 -19.24
N SER A 82 -6.06 21.22 -18.12
CA SER A 82 -6.42 22.48 -17.45
C SER A 82 -5.68 22.55 -16.13
N THR A 83 -4.49 23.12 -16.18
CA THR A 83 -3.72 23.64 -15.07
C THR A 83 -4.58 24.49 -14.14
N VAL A 84 -4.59 24.20 -12.84
CA VAL A 84 -5.20 25.03 -11.79
C VAL A 84 -4.08 25.71 -11.02
N LEU A 85 -4.18 27.02 -10.79
CA LEU A 85 -3.18 27.75 -10.00
C LEU A 85 -3.51 27.62 -8.50
N VAL A 86 -2.53 27.19 -7.70
CA VAL A 86 -2.55 27.33 -6.23
C VAL A 86 -1.32 28.14 -5.85
N ASN A 87 -1.51 29.29 -5.18
CA ASN A 87 -0.44 30.26 -4.89
C ASN A 87 0.35 30.66 -6.16
N ASP A 88 -0.36 30.95 -7.25
CA ASP A 88 0.20 31.32 -8.56
C ASP A 88 1.14 30.28 -9.20
N GLN A 89 1.13 29.03 -8.71
CA GLN A 89 1.87 27.92 -9.32
C GLN A 89 0.93 27.01 -10.11
N PRO A 90 1.25 26.69 -11.38
CA PRO A 90 0.46 25.79 -12.22
C PRO A 90 0.50 24.35 -11.69
N ILE A 91 -0.61 23.89 -11.11
CA ILE A 91 -0.81 22.49 -10.70
C ILE A 91 -1.64 21.77 -11.76
N ASP A 92 -1.06 20.74 -12.38
CA ASP A 92 -1.79 19.81 -13.25
C ASP A 92 -2.89 19.10 -12.42
N GLN A 93 -4.10 18.96 -12.95
CA GLN A 93 -5.19 18.24 -12.25
C GLN A 93 -4.84 16.76 -11.96
N SER A 94 -3.86 16.21 -12.67
CA SER A 94 -3.24 14.91 -12.38
C SER A 94 -2.50 14.90 -11.02
N PHE A 95 -1.91 16.02 -10.59
CA PHE A 95 -1.28 16.17 -9.27
C PHE A 95 -2.29 16.16 -8.12
N GLY A 96 -3.58 16.37 -8.34
CA GLY A 96 -4.55 16.48 -7.24
C GLY A 96 -4.65 15.23 -6.37
N PHE A 97 -4.75 14.04 -6.98
CA PHE A 97 -4.81 12.78 -6.23
C PHE A 97 -3.44 12.37 -5.70
N GLU A 98 -2.37 12.60 -6.47
CA GLU A 98 -1.01 12.29 -6.04
C GLU A 98 -0.56 13.14 -4.86
N LEU A 99 -0.71 14.46 -4.95
CA LEU A 99 -0.36 15.36 -3.88
C LEU A 99 -1.24 15.12 -2.65
N ARG A 100 -2.55 14.90 -2.82
CA ARG A 100 -3.43 14.61 -1.70
C ARG A 100 -3.05 13.31 -1.00
N HIS A 101 -2.76 12.25 -1.76
CA HIS A 101 -2.31 10.97 -1.19
C HIS A 101 -0.99 11.15 -0.44
N TYR A 102 -0.01 11.84 -1.03
CA TYR A 102 1.25 12.17 -0.40
C TYR A 102 1.03 12.90 0.94
N VAL A 103 0.23 13.97 0.94
CA VAL A 103 -0.05 14.78 2.14
C VAL A 103 -0.68 13.92 3.23
N ILE A 104 -1.65 13.06 2.90
CA ILE A 104 -2.29 12.17 3.87
C ILE A 104 -1.27 11.20 4.49
N LEU A 105 -0.44 10.56 3.67
CA LEU A 105 0.58 9.62 4.17
C LEU A 105 1.65 10.32 5.00
N LYS A 106 2.09 11.51 4.56
CA LYS A 106 3.01 12.36 5.31
C LYS A 106 2.44 12.70 6.68
N GLN A 107 1.17 13.12 6.74
CA GLN A 107 0.50 13.45 8.00
C GLN A 107 0.44 12.23 8.95
N MET A 108 0.15 11.03 8.44
CA MET A 108 0.18 9.80 9.25
C MET A 108 1.58 9.52 9.82
N ILE A 109 2.62 9.68 8.99
CA ILE A 109 4.02 9.50 9.40
C ILE A 109 4.41 10.53 10.47
N GLU A 110 4.06 11.80 10.27
CA GLU A 110 4.34 12.89 11.21
C GLU A 110 3.61 12.71 12.55
N LYS A 111 2.46 12.02 12.56
CA LYS A 111 1.76 11.58 13.78
C LYS A 111 2.43 10.39 14.48
N GLY A 112 3.50 9.83 13.92
CA GLY A 112 4.26 8.72 14.51
C GLY A 112 3.79 7.34 14.06
N PHE A 113 3.04 7.22 12.97
CA PHE A 113 2.63 5.92 12.42
C PHE A 113 3.65 5.40 11.40
N LEU A 114 3.95 4.10 11.48
CA LEU A 114 4.72 3.42 10.44
C LEU A 114 3.80 3.03 9.28
N VAL A 115 4.02 3.62 8.12
CA VAL A 115 3.24 3.29 6.91
C VAL A 115 3.99 2.22 6.10
N VAL A 116 3.31 1.12 5.80
CA VAL A 116 3.86 -0.03 5.05
C VAL A 116 3.05 -0.27 3.79
N THR A 117 3.72 -0.39 2.64
CA THR A 117 3.07 -0.64 1.33
C THR A 117 3.82 -1.63 0.45
N GLY A 118 3.12 -2.26 -0.51
CA GLY A 118 3.63 -3.18 -1.55
C GLY A 118 4.39 -2.53 -2.67
N SER A 119 5.52 -3.12 -3.05
CA SER A 119 6.21 -2.72 -4.30
C SER A 119 5.36 -2.98 -5.55
N GLY A 120 4.42 -3.93 -5.49
CA GLY A 120 3.56 -4.32 -6.60
C GLY A 120 3.87 -5.73 -7.11
N ASN A 121 2.97 -6.28 -7.94
CA ASN A 121 3.02 -7.67 -8.41
C ASN A 121 3.13 -7.78 -9.94
N GLY A 122 3.75 -6.81 -10.61
CA GLY A 122 3.92 -6.78 -12.07
C GLY A 122 5.18 -7.48 -12.59
N GLY A 123 6.14 -7.79 -11.72
CA GLY A 123 7.48 -8.25 -12.10
C GLY A 123 8.34 -7.15 -12.73
N ASP A 124 7.96 -5.87 -12.53
CA ASP A 124 8.60 -4.73 -13.17
C ASP A 124 9.93 -4.38 -12.49
N SER A 125 10.93 -4.02 -13.30
CA SER A 125 12.20 -3.44 -12.82
C SER A 125 12.08 -1.96 -12.42
N HIS A 126 10.89 -1.38 -12.62
CA HIS A 126 10.57 0.00 -12.28
C HIS A 126 9.24 0.05 -11.54
N ILE A 127 9.23 0.63 -10.35
CA ILE A 127 8.04 0.83 -9.54
C ILE A 127 7.38 2.13 -9.98
N THR A 128 6.25 2.06 -10.68
CA THR A 128 5.58 3.28 -11.20
C THR A 128 4.27 3.59 -10.48
N GLY A 129 3.80 2.69 -9.61
CA GLY A 129 2.54 2.84 -8.89
C GLY A 129 2.68 3.26 -7.44
N TRP A 130 1.55 3.72 -6.92
CA TRP A 130 1.44 4.34 -5.61
C TRP A 130 0.83 3.37 -4.59
N PRO A 131 1.20 3.46 -3.29
CA PRO A 131 2.13 4.42 -2.70
C PRO A 131 3.63 4.13 -2.87
N ALA A 132 4.02 2.97 -3.43
CA ALA A 132 5.41 2.52 -3.45
C ALA A 132 6.39 3.53 -4.07
N SER A 133 5.97 4.25 -5.11
CA SER A 133 6.78 5.31 -5.73
C SER A 133 7.20 6.44 -4.78
N TYR A 134 6.47 6.73 -3.69
CA TYR A 134 6.89 7.74 -2.70
C TYR A 134 8.16 7.32 -1.94
N GLY A 135 8.54 6.04 -1.96
CA GLY A 135 9.80 5.58 -1.37
C GLY A 135 11.05 5.92 -2.21
N LYS A 136 10.89 6.54 -3.38
CA LYS A 136 12.00 6.86 -4.28
C LYS A 136 12.63 8.20 -3.90
N ALA A 137 13.89 8.17 -3.47
CA ALA A 137 14.66 9.39 -3.21
C ALA A 137 14.83 10.27 -4.46
N GLY A 138 14.78 9.67 -5.66
CA GLY A 138 14.88 10.36 -6.95
C GLY A 138 13.67 11.22 -7.34
N ILE A 139 12.60 11.26 -6.53
CA ILE A 139 11.43 12.14 -6.73
C ILE A 139 11.29 13.06 -5.50
N PRO A 140 12.15 14.08 -5.33
CA PRO A 140 12.27 14.81 -4.05
C PRO A 140 10.98 15.48 -3.58
N ALA A 141 10.14 15.95 -4.51
CA ALA A 141 8.91 16.66 -4.19
C ALA A 141 7.87 15.80 -3.44
N THR A 142 7.92 14.48 -3.62
CA THR A 142 6.96 13.54 -3.02
C THR A 142 7.65 12.39 -2.26
N TYR A 143 8.95 12.51 -2.00
CA TYR A 143 9.71 11.50 -1.30
C TYR A 143 9.28 11.39 0.18
N LEU A 144 8.99 10.16 0.62
CA LEU A 144 8.68 9.78 1.98
C LEU A 144 9.73 8.78 2.50
N PRO A 145 10.83 9.25 3.14
CA PRO A 145 11.92 8.38 3.57
C PRO A 145 11.48 7.32 4.60
N SER A 146 10.46 7.62 5.40
CA SER A 146 9.92 6.71 6.41
C SER A 146 8.87 5.72 5.87
N LEU A 147 8.56 5.77 4.57
CA LEU A 147 7.64 4.81 3.96
C LEU A 147 8.34 3.46 3.79
N LEU A 148 7.78 2.41 4.39
CA LEU A 148 8.28 1.05 4.24
C LEU A 148 7.65 0.41 3.00
N VAL A 149 8.46 0.22 1.96
CA VAL A 149 8.07 -0.45 0.72
C VAL A 149 8.59 -1.87 0.77
N ALA A 150 7.69 -2.83 1.03
CA ALA A 150 8.08 -4.24 1.12
C ALA A 150 7.94 -4.99 -0.21
N GLY A 151 8.99 -5.73 -0.55
CA GLY A 151 8.99 -6.77 -1.57
C GLY A 151 8.79 -8.16 -0.98
N GLY A 152 8.54 -9.14 -1.85
CA GLY A 152 8.34 -10.54 -1.47
C GLY A 152 9.59 -11.39 -1.69
N VAL A 153 9.87 -12.30 -0.77
CA VAL A 153 10.86 -13.40 -0.92
C VAL A 153 10.20 -14.77 -0.87
N LEU A 154 10.83 -15.77 -1.50
CA LEU A 154 10.41 -17.17 -1.44
C LEU A 154 10.76 -17.74 -0.07
N THR A 155 9.78 -18.35 0.60
CA THR A 155 9.98 -18.96 1.94
C THR A 155 10.69 -20.32 1.90
N GLY A 156 10.69 -20.97 0.74
CA GLY A 156 11.37 -22.25 0.53
C GLY A 156 12.84 -22.14 0.14
N GLU A 157 13.31 -20.94 -0.19
CA GLU A 157 14.68 -20.70 -0.65
C GLU A 157 15.49 -20.00 0.46
N PRO A 158 16.59 -20.61 0.94
CA PRO A 158 17.36 -20.08 2.07
C PRO A 158 18.17 -18.82 1.71
N ASP A 159 18.33 -18.53 0.42
CA ASP A 159 19.09 -17.40 -0.09
C ASP A 159 18.30 -16.08 -0.16
N GLY A 160 17.02 -16.11 0.24
CA GLY A 160 16.14 -14.95 0.16
C GLY A 160 15.78 -14.58 -1.27
N THR A 161 15.75 -15.55 -2.19
CA THR A 161 15.32 -15.35 -3.57
C THR A 161 14.02 -14.53 -3.62
N ARG A 162 14.04 -13.46 -4.41
CA ARG A 162 12.88 -12.60 -4.59
C ARG A 162 11.77 -13.33 -5.33
N VAL A 163 10.53 -13.06 -4.95
CA VAL A 163 9.35 -13.49 -5.70
C VAL A 163 9.41 -12.85 -7.08
N ALA A 164 9.41 -13.66 -8.15
CA ALA A 164 9.59 -13.19 -9.52
C ALA A 164 8.53 -12.16 -9.97
N ILE A 165 7.31 -12.25 -9.45
CA ILE A 165 6.24 -11.30 -9.76
C ILE A 165 6.35 -9.99 -8.97
N GLY A 166 7.24 -9.89 -7.98
CA GLY A 166 7.40 -8.68 -7.17
C GLY A 166 8.15 -7.59 -7.93
N ASN A 167 7.60 -6.37 -7.98
CA ASN A 167 8.31 -5.24 -8.58
C ASN A 167 9.54 -4.88 -7.74
N ALA A 168 10.63 -4.47 -8.40
CA ALA A 168 11.85 -4.01 -7.74
C ALA A 168 12.63 -3.02 -8.60
N GLU A 169 12.97 -1.88 -8.01
CA GLU A 169 13.78 -0.83 -8.62
C GLU A 169 14.99 -0.61 -7.72
N LEU A 170 15.91 -1.58 -7.75
CA LEU A 170 17.03 -1.66 -6.80
C LEU A 170 17.95 -0.44 -6.87
N ALA A 171 18.11 0.15 -8.05
CA ALA A 171 18.87 1.39 -8.24
C ALA A 171 18.26 2.59 -7.48
N ALA A 172 16.95 2.58 -7.24
CA ALA A 172 16.25 3.58 -6.44
C ALA A 172 16.14 3.17 -4.95
N GLY A 173 16.76 2.06 -4.55
CA GLY A 173 16.71 1.53 -3.18
C GLY A 173 15.38 0.85 -2.83
N LEU A 174 14.58 0.44 -3.81
CA LEU A 174 13.26 -0.17 -3.59
C LEU A 174 13.18 -1.62 -4.11
N PRO A 175 12.46 -2.52 -3.42
CA PRO A 175 11.85 -2.32 -2.10
C PRO A 175 12.92 -2.12 -1.01
N ASN A 176 12.61 -1.35 0.02
CA ASN A 176 13.54 -1.01 1.10
C ASN A 176 13.47 -2.00 2.28
N ILE A 177 12.46 -2.87 2.29
CA ILE A 177 12.36 -4.03 3.19
C ILE A 177 11.87 -5.26 2.41
N TYR A 178 12.12 -6.45 2.94
CA TYR A 178 11.68 -7.72 2.35
C TYR A 178 10.93 -8.55 3.39
N ALA A 179 9.92 -9.29 2.92
CA ALA A 179 9.12 -10.18 3.75
C ALA A 179 8.65 -11.42 2.96
N PRO A 180 8.25 -12.51 3.62
CA PRO A 180 7.72 -13.71 2.97
C PRO A 180 6.61 -13.41 1.96
N GLY A 181 6.86 -13.58 0.64
CA GLY A 181 5.91 -13.20 -0.41
C GLY A 181 5.33 -14.37 -1.22
N GLU A 182 5.88 -15.58 -1.07
CA GLU A 182 5.36 -16.81 -1.67
C GLU A 182 5.77 -18.05 -0.84
N GLY A 183 4.99 -19.12 -0.93
CA GLY A 183 5.27 -20.40 -0.26
C GLY A 183 4.68 -20.54 1.15
N PHE A 184 3.69 -19.72 1.51
CA PHE A 184 3.02 -19.75 2.82
C PHE A 184 1.50 -19.75 2.66
N ASN A 185 0.77 -20.10 3.71
CA ASN A 185 -0.70 -20.20 3.70
C ASN A 185 -1.34 -18.95 4.29
N ALA A 186 -2.38 -18.40 3.64
CA ALA A 186 -3.20 -17.29 4.09
C ALA A 186 -4.58 -17.73 4.55
N VAL A 187 -5.19 -16.95 5.44
CA VAL A 187 -6.62 -17.10 5.78
C VAL A 187 -7.48 -16.84 4.54
N GLN A 188 -8.42 -17.75 4.27
CA GLN A 188 -9.42 -17.61 3.22
C GLN A 188 -10.54 -16.69 3.72
N GLY A 189 -10.68 -15.51 3.12
CA GLY A 189 -11.76 -14.57 3.46
C GLY A 189 -13.09 -14.88 2.76
N ASN A 190 -13.09 -15.72 1.74
CA ASN A 190 -14.31 -16.16 1.05
C ASN A 190 -14.89 -17.39 1.75
N THR A 191 -15.93 -17.20 2.55
CA THR A 191 -16.60 -18.26 3.30
C THR A 191 -17.16 -19.36 2.42
N ASN A 192 -17.55 -19.03 1.18
CA ASN A 192 -18.08 -20.02 0.23
C ASN A 192 -16.99 -20.95 -0.32
N ALA A 193 -15.72 -20.63 -0.10
CA ALA A 193 -14.57 -21.45 -0.46
C ALA A 193 -13.99 -22.21 0.74
N TRP A 194 -14.65 -22.16 1.91
CA TRP A 194 -14.29 -22.95 3.08
C TRP A 194 -14.77 -24.38 2.86
N GLY A 195 -13.92 -25.21 2.27
CA GLY A 195 -14.06 -26.67 2.35
C GLY A 195 -13.49 -27.16 3.69
N ASP A 196 -12.62 -28.16 3.64
CA ASP A 196 -11.96 -28.73 4.84
C ASP A 196 -10.82 -27.84 5.41
N SER A 197 -10.51 -26.72 4.75
CA SER A 197 -9.47 -25.78 5.17
C SER A 197 -9.97 -24.34 5.15
N TYR A 198 -9.66 -23.61 6.22
CA TYR A 198 -9.85 -22.16 6.32
C TYR A 198 -8.67 -21.37 5.73
N TYR A 199 -7.69 -22.07 5.14
CA TYR A 199 -6.47 -21.50 4.59
C TYR A 199 -6.29 -21.84 3.12
N LYS A 200 -5.62 -20.96 2.38
CA LYS A 200 -5.23 -21.12 0.98
C LYS A 200 -3.73 -20.79 0.79
N PRO A 201 -3.04 -21.35 -0.20
CA PRO A 201 -1.72 -20.87 -0.60
C PRO A 201 -1.75 -19.38 -0.96
N ALA A 202 -0.73 -18.65 -0.52
CA ALA A 202 -0.58 -17.21 -0.71
C ALA A 202 0.55 -16.89 -1.68
N LYS A 203 0.34 -15.87 -2.52
CA LYS A 203 1.33 -15.42 -3.51
C LYS A 203 1.17 -13.93 -3.79
N GLY A 204 2.24 -13.17 -3.58
CA GLY A 204 2.35 -11.76 -3.94
C GLY A 204 2.74 -10.86 -2.77
N THR A 205 3.16 -9.64 -3.11
CA THR A 205 3.63 -8.64 -2.14
C THR A 205 2.55 -8.22 -1.16
N SER A 206 1.28 -8.17 -1.58
CA SER A 206 0.18 -7.92 -0.65
C SER A 206 0.20 -8.96 0.45
N ASP A 207 0.08 -10.26 0.13
CA ASP A 207 -0.03 -11.32 1.14
C ASP A 207 1.18 -11.42 2.09
N GLY A 208 2.35 -10.93 1.66
CA GLY A 208 3.60 -11.03 2.41
C GLY A 208 3.90 -9.94 3.43
N LYS A 209 2.97 -9.05 3.71
CA LYS A 209 3.09 -7.96 4.70
C LYS A 209 2.13 -8.16 5.86
#